data_AF-A0A950EKJ8-F1
#
_entry.id   AF-A0A950EKJ8-F1
#
_cell.length_a   1.000
_cell.length_b   1.000
_cell.length_c   1.000
_cell.angle_alpha   90.00
_cell.angle_beta   90.00
_cell.angle_gamma   90.00
#
_symmetry.space_group_name_H-M   'P 1'
#
loop_
_entity.id
_entity.type
_entity.pdbx_description
1 polymer ?
#
loop_
_entity_poly.entity_id
_entity_poly.type
_entity_poly.pdbx_seq_one_letter_code
_entity_poly.pdbx_strand_id
1 'polypeptide(L)'
;MESVQAGAVGGLAAGLAMSLAMAAGRRSGLLHKTLAEDAHDWLDRAAGSRRLVGQGGTTALEQANHMAASAAFGAGYALLGARLPRVPPPLLGALYGAALYGMNIIGIAPLLGMTEGEGKAPMPVRIERLGLHILYGTLTALVAEGLGKR
;
A
#
# COMPACT_ATOMS: atom_id res chain seq x y z
N MET A 1 -20.15 13.35 1.65
CA MET A 1 -19.47 12.29 2.44
C MET A 1 -18.45 12.99 3.34
N GLU A 2 -18.22 12.52 4.57
CA GLU A 2 -17.20 13.14 5.42
C GLU A 2 -15.79 12.95 4.83
N SER A 3 -14.88 13.91 5.04
CA SER A 3 -13.54 13.88 4.44
C SER A 3 -12.77 12.59 4.76
N VAL A 4 -12.88 12.09 5.99
CA VAL A 4 -12.25 10.84 6.43
C VAL A 4 -12.84 9.62 5.72
N GLN A 5 -14.16 9.58 5.55
CA GLN A 5 -14.84 8.52 4.78
C GLN A 5 -14.42 8.55 3.30
N ALA A 6 -14.33 9.75 2.71
CA ALA A 6 -13.82 9.92 1.35
C ALA A 6 -12.38 9.43 1.19
N GLY A 7 -11.53 9.75 2.18
CA GLY A 7 -10.17 9.22 2.28
C GLY A 7 -10.15 7.70 2.36
N ALA A 8 -10.94 7.09 3.24
CA ALA A 8 -10.98 5.64 3.41
C ALA A 8 -11.44 4.92 2.13
N VAL A 9 -12.50 5.43 1.47
CA VAL A 9 -12.96 4.90 0.18
C VAL A 9 -11.90 5.09 -0.91
N GLY A 10 -11.24 6.26 -0.95
CA GLY A 10 -10.13 6.51 -1.86
C GLY A 10 -8.97 5.53 -1.66
N GLY A 11 -8.63 5.26 -0.41
CA GLY A 11 -7.61 4.28 -0.04
C GLY A 11 -7.99 2.86 -0.47
N LEU A 12 -9.24 2.43 -0.23
CA LEU A 12 -9.73 1.13 -0.71
C LEU A 12 -9.68 1.00 -2.22
N ALA A 13 -10.17 2.01 -2.95
CA ALA A 13 -10.15 2.01 -4.41
C ALA A 13 -8.71 1.96 -4.95
N ALA A 14 -7.81 2.74 -4.37
CA ALA A 14 -6.39 2.71 -4.72
C ALA A 14 -5.74 1.37 -4.38
N GLY A 15 -6.07 0.77 -3.23
CA GLY A 15 -5.60 -0.55 -2.83
C GLY A 15 -6.03 -1.64 -3.81
N LEU A 16 -7.29 -1.63 -4.25
CA LEU A 16 -7.80 -2.55 -5.27
C LEU A 16 -7.10 -2.36 -6.63
N ALA A 17 -7.01 -1.11 -7.10
CA ALA A 17 -6.32 -0.78 -8.35
C ALA A 17 -4.86 -1.23 -8.31
N MET A 18 -4.21 -1.04 -7.16
CA MET A 18 -2.85 -1.48 -6.93
C MET A 18 -2.75 -3.01 -6.98
N SER A 19 -3.58 -3.75 -6.23
CA SER A 19 -3.64 -5.22 -6.30
C SER A 19 -3.74 -5.74 -7.74
N LEU A 20 -4.58 -5.10 -8.57
CA LEU A 20 -4.72 -5.44 -9.99
C LEU A 20 -3.46 -5.12 -10.80
N ALA A 21 -2.87 -3.92 -10.63
CA ALA A 21 -1.63 -3.53 -11.30
C ALA A 21 -0.48 -4.48 -10.96
N MET A 22 -0.38 -4.89 -9.69
CA MET A 22 0.59 -5.87 -9.21
C MET A 22 0.38 -7.24 -9.86
N ALA A 23 -0.87 -7.71 -9.92
CA ALA A 23 -1.20 -8.99 -10.53
C ALA A 23 -0.87 -8.99 -12.04
N ALA A 24 -1.22 -7.92 -12.74
CA ALA A 24 -0.96 -7.77 -14.17
C ALA A 24 0.55 -7.64 -14.46
N GLY A 25 1.26 -6.76 -13.75
CA GLY A 25 2.69 -6.54 -13.94
C GLY A 25 3.53 -7.78 -13.65
N ARG A 26 3.12 -8.61 -12.68
CA ARG A 26 3.76 -9.92 -12.46
C ARG A 26 3.50 -10.89 -13.60
N ARG A 27 2.25 -11.00 -14.06
CA ARG A 27 1.87 -11.92 -15.14
C ARG A 27 2.60 -11.60 -16.45
N SER A 28 2.94 -10.33 -16.67
CA SER A 28 3.74 -9.90 -17.84
C SER A 28 5.25 -9.93 -17.63
N GLY A 29 5.75 -10.27 -16.42
CA GLY A 29 7.18 -10.25 -16.09
C GLY A 29 7.77 -8.86 -15.91
N LEU A 30 6.93 -7.82 -15.79
CA LEU A 30 7.35 -6.43 -15.61
C LEU A 30 7.59 -6.05 -14.14
N LEU A 31 7.09 -6.85 -13.19
CA LEU A 31 7.30 -6.64 -11.75
C LEU A 31 7.96 -7.86 -11.12
N HIS A 32 8.91 -7.59 -10.22
CA HIS A 32 9.61 -8.61 -9.43
C HIS A 32 8.78 -9.00 -8.19
N LYS A 33 9.26 -10.02 -7.44
CA LYS A 33 8.65 -10.51 -6.19
C LYS A 33 8.32 -9.33 -5.26
N THR A 34 7.09 -9.25 -4.78
CA THR A 34 6.62 -8.05 -4.05
C THR A 34 6.83 -8.19 -2.54
N LEU A 35 6.85 -7.05 -1.86
CA LEU A 35 6.91 -7.03 -0.39
C LEU A 35 5.69 -7.70 0.27
N ALA A 36 4.56 -7.80 -0.45
CA ALA A 36 3.42 -8.56 0.02
C ALA A 36 3.80 -10.03 0.21
N GLU A 37 4.52 -10.64 -0.74
CA GLU A 37 4.96 -12.04 -0.61
C GLU A 37 5.97 -12.23 0.52
N ASP A 38 6.88 -11.27 0.76
CA ASP A 38 7.79 -11.31 1.91
C ASP A 38 7.02 -11.21 3.24
N ALA A 39 5.97 -10.38 3.29
CA ALA A 39 5.07 -10.30 4.43
C ALA A 39 4.23 -11.58 4.61
N HIS A 40 3.82 -12.23 3.52
CA HIS A 40 3.11 -13.52 3.53
C HIS A 40 3.99 -14.63 4.09
N ASP A 41 5.22 -14.71 3.61
CA ASP A 41 6.21 -15.67 4.09
C ASP A 41 6.59 -15.38 5.56
N TRP A 42 6.64 -14.11 5.97
CA TRP A 42 6.82 -13.75 7.38
C TRP A 42 5.62 -14.13 8.25
N LEU A 43 4.38 -13.83 7.84
CA LEU A 43 3.15 -14.17 8.57
C LEU A 43 3.01 -15.68 8.75
N ASP A 44 3.32 -16.45 7.70
CA ASP A 44 3.31 -17.91 7.80
C ASP A 44 4.39 -18.43 8.75
N ARG A 45 5.61 -17.87 8.71
CA ARG A 45 6.67 -18.20 9.68
C ARG A 45 6.30 -17.82 11.12
N ALA A 46 5.64 -16.68 11.32
CA ALA A 46 5.34 -16.15 12.65
C ALA A 46 4.09 -16.80 13.29
N ALA A 47 3.07 -17.13 12.49
CA ALA A 47 1.76 -17.56 12.97
C ALA A 47 1.30 -18.93 12.44
N GLY A 48 2.06 -19.57 11.54
CA GLY A 48 1.67 -20.86 10.94
C GLY A 48 0.37 -20.79 10.14
N SER A 49 0.07 -19.65 9.52
CA SER A 49 -1.21 -19.37 8.87
C SER A 49 -1.59 -20.41 7.81
N ARG A 50 -0.64 -20.90 6.99
CA ARG A 50 -0.93 -21.92 5.98
C ARG A 50 -1.36 -23.25 6.59
N ARG A 51 -0.85 -23.59 7.78
CA ARG A 51 -1.26 -24.79 8.53
C ARG A 51 -2.67 -24.67 9.11
N LEU A 52 -3.11 -23.45 9.45
CA LEU A 52 -4.38 -23.21 10.13
C LEU A 52 -5.54 -22.98 9.17
N VAL A 53 -5.32 -22.22 8.08
CA VAL A 53 -6.40 -21.78 7.18
C VAL A 53 -6.16 -22.16 5.71
N GLY A 54 -5.08 -22.90 5.42
CA GLY A 54 -4.70 -23.28 4.06
C GLY A 54 -4.24 -22.10 3.19
N GLN A 55 -3.80 -22.39 1.97
CA GLN A 55 -3.27 -21.38 1.04
C GLN A 55 -4.33 -20.34 0.62
N GLY A 56 -5.56 -20.79 0.37
CA GLY A 56 -6.68 -19.92 0.02
C GLY A 56 -7.06 -18.98 1.17
N GLY A 57 -7.19 -19.51 2.39
CA GLY A 57 -7.50 -18.70 3.58
C GLY A 57 -6.40 -17.71 3.93
N THR A 58 -5.13 -18.10 3.76
CA THR A 58 -3.97 -17.22 3.97
C THR A 58 -4.01 -16.03 3.01
N THR A 59 -4.22 -16.29 1.70
CA THR A 59 -4.38 -15.24 0.68
C THR A 59 -5.54 -14.28 1.01
N ALA A 60 -6.67 -14.82 1.49
CA ALA A 60 -7.84 -14.01 1.83
C ALA A 60 -7.58 -13.10 3.05
N LEU A 61 -6.93 -13.61 4.09
CA LEU A 61 -6.54 -12.83 5.27
C LEU A 61 -5.54 -11.72 4.92
N GLU A 62 -4.59 -12.03 4.04
CA GLU A 62 -3.60 -11.06 3.58
C GLU A 62 -4.25 -9.93 2.78
N GLN A 63 -5.15 -10.27 1.86
CA GLN A 63 -5.90 -9.27 1.10
C GLN A 63 -6.80 -8.45 2.03
N ALA A 64 -7.45 -9.06 3.01
CA ALA A 64 -8.25 -8.34 4.01
C ALA A 64 -7.39 -7.37 4.83
N ASN A 65 -6.22 -7.80 5.30
CA ASN A 65 -5.26 -6.93 6.00
C ASN A 65 -4.80 -5.78 5.10
N HIS A 66 -4.49 -6.05 3.84
CA HIS A 66 -4.07 -5.04 2.88
C HIS A 66 -5.18 -4.02 2.59
N MET A 67 -6.43 -4.46 2.48
CA MET A 67 -7.58 -3.56 2.32
C MET A 67 -7.85 -2.74 3.58
N ALA A 68 -7.74 -3.34 4.78
CA ALA A 68 -7.89 -2.63 6.04
C ALA A 68 -6.81 -1.55 6.20
N ALA A 69 -5.55 -1.88 5.91
CA ALA A 69 -4.45 -0.93 5.88
C ALA A 69 -4.70 0.17 4.84
N SER A 70 -5.18 -0.19 3.64
CA SER A 70 -5.50 0.77 2.59
C SER A 70 -6.58 1.76 3.01
N ALA A 71 -7.63 1.30 3.68
CA ALA A 71 -8.68 2.17 4.23
C ALA A 71 -8.11 3.10 5.31
N ALA A 72 -7.31 2.58 6.24
CA ALA A 72 -6.71 3.35 7.32
C ALA A 72 -5.75 4.43 6.80
N PHE A 73 -4.87 4.08 5.85
CA PHE A 73 -3.96 5.04 5.25
C PHE A 73 -4.70 6.08 4.38
N GLY A 74 -5.79 5.68 3.71
CA GLY A 74 -6.65 6.63 3.00
C GLY A 74 -7.33 7.64 3.94
N ALA A 75 -7.84 7.18 5.08
CA ALA A 75 -8.34 8.07 6.13
C ALA A 75 -7.23 9.03 6.63
N GLY A 76 -6.02 8.52 6.83
CA GLY A 76 -4.84 9.32 7.17
C GLY A 76 -4.51 10.40 6.14
N TYR A 77 -4.60 10.08 4.85
CA TYR A 77 -4.44 11.06 3.76
C TYR A 77 -5.45 12.21 3.90
N ALA A 78 -6.73 11.91 4.13
CA ALA A 78 -7.75 12.94 4.25
C ALA A 78 -7.51 13.88 5.45
N LEU A 79 -7.06 13.34 6.59
CA LEU A 79 -6.68 14.13 7.75
C LEU A 79 -5.49 15.06 7.45
N LEU A 80 -4.49 14.55 6.72
CA LEU A 80 -3.34 15.34 6.30
C LEU A 80 -3.72 16.43 5.28
N GLY A 81 -4.53 16.09 4.27
CA GLY A 81 -5.03 17.03 3.26
C GLY A 81 -5.85 18.17 3.85
N ALA A 82 -6.57 17.92 4.94
CA ALA A 82 -7.25 18.98 5.69
C ALA A 82 -6.27 20.01 6.30
N ARG A 83 -5.02 19.64 6.57
CA ARG A 83 -3.98 20.52 7.12
C ARG A 83 -3.12 21.19 6.04
N LEU A 84 -3.14 20.68 4.81
CA LEU A 84 -2.33 21.16 3.69
C LEU A 84 -3.20 21.55 2.48
N PRO A 85 -4.21 22.42 2.63
CA PRO A 85 -5.21 22.70 1.58
C PRO A 85 -4.63 23.41 0.33
N ARG A 86 -3.41 23.92 0.40
CA ARG A 86 -2.74 24.62 -0.71
C ARG A 86 -1.90 23.70 -1.59
N VAL A 87 -1.69 22.45 -1.18
CA VAL A 87 -0.91 21.49 -1.96
C VAL A 87 -1.84 20.81 -2.97
N PRO A 88 -1.49 20.76 -4.26
CA PRO A 88 -2.29 20.04 -5.25
C PRO A 88 -2.49 18.57 -4.83
N PRO A 89 -3.73 18.02 -4.90
CA PRO A 89 -4.00 16.68 -4.40
C PRO A 89 -3.13 15.57 -4.99
N PRO A 90 -2.84 15.53 -6.31
CA PRO A 90 -1.96 14.51 -6.88
C PRO A 90 -0.55 14.57 -6.30
N LEU A 91 -0.03 15.79 -6.06
CA LEU A 91 1.29 15.99 -5.47
C LEU A 91 1.31 15.58 -4.00
N LEU A 92 0.30 15.97 -3.23
CA LEU A 92 0.18 15.55 -1.83
C LEU A 92 0.06 14.02 -1.73
N GLY A 93 -0.75 13.40 -2.58
CA GLY A 93 -0.90 11.95 -2.68
C GLY A 93 0.42 11.26 -3.00
N ALA A 94 1.17 11.74 -3.99
CA ALA A 94 2.47 11.19 -4.34
C ALA A 94 3.48 11.26 -3.18
N LEU A 95 3.57 12.43 -2.51
CA LEU A 95 4.44 12.62 -1.35
C LEU A 95 4.02 11.74 -0.17
N TYR A 96 2.70 11.65 0.08
CA TYR A 96 2.15 10.79 1.12
C TYR A 96 2.48 9.31 0.85
N GLY A 97 2.30 8.85 -0.39
CA GLY A 97 2.70 7.52 -0.82
C GLY A 97 4.19 7.25 -0.61
N ALA A 98 5.06 8.18 -1.03
CA ALA A 98 6.50 8.07 -0.82
C ALA A 98 6.87 8.01 0.69
N ALA A 99 6.16 8.77 1.53
CA ALA A 99 6.34 8.71 2.98
C ALA A 99 5.90 7.35 3.56
N LEU A 100 4.79 6.78 3.08
CA LEU A 100 4.37 5.43 3.45
C LEU A 100 5.41 4.38 3.05
N TYR A 101 6.01 4.51 1.86
CA TYR A 101 7.11 3.66 1.43
C TYR A 101 8.30 3.77 2.41
N GLY A 102 8.74 4.99 2.73
CA GLY A 102 9.84 5.20 3.67
C GLY A 102 9.56 4.61 5.05
N MET A 103 8.36 4.84 5.59
CA MET A 103 7.98 4.36 6.91
C MET A 103 7.81 2.84 6.95
N ASN A 104 7.03 2.27 6.03
CA ASN A 104 6.66 0.86 6.08
C ASN A 104 7.77 -0.04 5.55
N ILE A 105 8.43 0.35 4.45
CA ILE A 105 9.36 -0.51 3.73
C ILE A 105 10.79 -0.33 4.21
N ILE A 106 11.25 0.93 4.34
CA ILE A 106 12.61 1.21 4.81
C ILE A 106 12.68 1.10 6.34
N GLY A 107 11.65 1.54 7.06
CA GLY A 107 11.61 1.55 8.52
C GLY A 107 11.10 0.25 9.13
N ILE A 108 9.79 0.04 9.10
CA ILE A 108 9.09 -0.98 9.91
C ILE A 108 9.42 -2.41 9.44
N ALA A 109 9.35 -2.68 8.13
CA ALA A 109 9.53 -4.03 7.59
C ALA A 109 10.86 -4.71 7.99
N PRO A 110 12.04 -4.07 7.87
CA PRO A 110 13.29 -4.69 8.31
C PRO A 110 13.38 -4.81 9.84
N LEU A 111 12.83 -3.86 10.61
CA LEU A 111 12.82 -3.95 12.07
C LEU A 111 12.01 -5.14 12.59
N LEU A 112 10.95 -5.53 11.87
CA LEU A 112 10.13 -6.71 12.18
C LEU A 112 10.70 -8.00 11.56
N GLY A 113 11.83 -7.93 10.85
CA GLY A 113 12.41 -9.07 10.14
C GLY A 113 11.57 -9.57 8.96
N MET A 114 10.68 -8.72 8.42
CA MET A 114 9.87 -9.04 7.24
C MET A 114 10.72 -9.00 5.97
N THR A 115 11.72 -8.11 5.92
CA THR A 115 12.66 -7.99 4.80
C THR A 115 14.09 -7.84 5.32
N GLU A 116 15.08 -8.06 4.45
CA GLU A 116 16.48 -7.73 4.78
C GLU A 116 16.81 -6.24 4.70
N GLY A 117 15.81 -5.39 4.41
CA GLY A 117 15.96 -3.95 4.23
C GLY A 117 16.27 -3.54 2.79
N GLU A 118 15.87 -2.30 2.45
CA GLU A 118 16.01 -1.73 1.10
C GLU A 118 17.46 -1.52 0.66
N GLY A 119 18.43 -1.46 1.59
CA GLY A 119 19.85 -1.35 1.26
C GLY A 119 20.42 -2.58 0.56
N LYS A 120 19.77 -3.73 0.69
CA LYS A 120 20.17 -4.99 0.04
C LYS A 120 19.32 -5.37 -1.18
N ALA A 121 18.21 -4.67 -1.40
CA ALA A 121 17.34 -4.93 -2.53
C ALA A 121 17.96 -4.41 -3.85
N PRO A 122 17.85 -5.15 -4.97
CA PRO A 122 18.27 -4.65 -6.28
C PRO A 122 17.54 -3.37 -6.65
N MET A 123 18.24 -2.41 -7.26
CA MET A 123 17.67 -1.09 -7.58
C MET A 123 16.31 -1.14 -8.32
N PRO A 124 16.08 -2.02 -9.31
CA PRO A 124 14.77 -2.14 -9.95
C PRO A 124 13.62 -2.43 -8.97
N VAL A 125 13.85 -3.31 -7.99
CA VAL A 125 12.86 -3.67 -6.96
C VAL A 125 12.53 -2.47 -6.07
N ARG A 126 13.53 -1.65 -5.74
CA ARG A 126 13.35 -0.44 -4.93
C ARG A 126 12.49 0.59 -5.66
N ILE A 127 12.75 0.76 -6.96
CA ILE A 127 12.00 1.67 -7.84
C ILE A 127 10.56 1.18 -8.00
N GLU A 128 10.36 -0.12 -8.21
CA GLU A 128 9.02 -0.71 -8.27
C GLU A 128 8.24 -0.45 -6.99
N ARG A 129 8.81 -0.79 -5.82
CA ARG A 129 8.16 -0.58 -4.52
C ARG A 129 7.80 0.89 -4.30
N LEU A 130 8.73 1.81 -4.53
CA LEU A 130 8.47 3.25 -4.42
C LEU A 130 7.38 3.70 -5.40
N GLY A 131 7.46 3.28 -6.65
CA GLY A 131 6.51 3.63 -7.72
C GLY A 131 5.09 3.19 -7.39
N LEU A 132 4.91 1.96 -6.87
CA LEU A 132 3.61 1.44 -6.45
C LEU A 132 3.03 2.23 -5.27
N HIS A 133 3.86 2.69 -4.34
CA HIS A 133 3.40 3.52 -3.23
C HIS A 133 3.02 4.94 -3.67
N ILE A 134 3.79 5.55 -4.58
CA ILE A 134 3.45 6.84 -5.19
C ILE A 134 2.13 6.72 -5.96
N LEU A 135 1.97 5.66 -6.76
CA LEU A 135 0.74 5.39 -7.49
C LEU A 135 -0.45 5.24 -6.52
N TYR A 136 -0.30 4.43 -5.47
CA TYR A 136 -1.32 4.25 -4.44
C TYR A 136 -1.74 5.58 -3.81
N GLY A 137 -0.78 6.39 -3.35
CA GLY A 137 -1.07 7.68 -2.71
C GLY A 137 -1.72 8.68 -3.68
N THR A 138 -1.27 8.72 -4.94
CA THR A 138 -1.86 9.57 -5.98
C THR A 138 -3.30 9.16 -6.30
N LEU A 139 -3.57 7.87 -6.48
CA LEU A 139 -4.92 7.37 -6.73
C LEU A 139 -5.85 7.60 -5.54
N THR A 140 -5.34 7.40 -4.32
CA THR A 140 -6.06 7.70 -3.09
C THR A 140 -6.53 9.15 -3.06
N ALA A 141 -5.61 10.09 -3.37
CA ALA A 141 -5.92 11.51 -3.45
C ALA A 141 -6.97 11.82 -4.51
N LEU A 142 -6.78 11.32 -5.74
CA LEU A 142 -7.70 11.58 -6.85
C LEU A 142 -9.13 11.08 -6.57
N VAL A 143 -9.26 9.88 -6.02
CA VAL A 143 -10.57 9.32 -5.68
C VAL A 143 -11.18 10.04 -4.48
N ALA A 144 -10.40 10.31 -3.43
CA ALA A 144 -10.90 10.99 -2.24
C ALA A 144 -11.41 12.40 -2.56
N GLU A 145 -10.70 13.19 -3.36
CA GLU A 145 -11.14 14.51 -3.78
C GLU A 145 -12.34 14.46 -4.73
N GLY A 146 -12.35 13.50 -5.67
CA GLY A 146 -13.48 13.29 -6.58
C GLY A 146 -14.78 12.95 -5.85
N LEU A 147 -14.69 12.20 -4.76
CA LEU A 147 -15.83 11.84 -3.90
C LEU A 147 -16.18 12.93 -2.87
N GLY A 148 -15.19 13.69 -2.44
CA GLY A 148 -15.30 14.70 -1.41
C GLY A 148 -15.80 16.05 -1.90
N LYS A 149 -15.67 16.37 -3.21
CA LYS A 149 -15.89 17.70 -3.79
C LYS A 149 -15.41 18.83 -2.87
N ARG A 150 -14.10 19.05 -2.84
CA ARG A 150 -13.54 20.34 -2.45
C ARG A 150 -13.50 21.27 -3.65
#